data_AF-X0UCM3-F1
#
_entry.id   AF-X0UCM3-F1
#
_cell.length_a   1.000
_cell.length_b   1.000
_cell.length_c   1.000
_cell.angle_alpha   90.00
_cell.angle_beta   90.00
_cell.angle_gamma   90.00
#
_symmetry.space_group_name_H-M   'P 1'
#
loop_
_entity.id
_entity.type
_entity.pdbx_description
1 polymer ?
#
loop_
_entity_poly.entity_id
_entity_poly.type
_entity_poly.pdbx_seq_one_letter_code
_entity_poly.pdbx_strand_id
1 'polypeptide(L)' 'MTLSIAAWDENTGQLGTIVSSSSISVASRCLHWRAGIGIALSQNITDPRLRANSGL' A
#
# COMPACT_ATOMS: atom_id res chain seq x y z
N MET A 1 -1.54 -9.39 13.82
CA MET A 1 -2.63 -8.39 13.63
C MET A 1 -2.14 -7.35 12.64
N THR A 2 -2.99 -6.88 11.72
CA THR A 2 -2.62 -5.86 10.73
C THR A 2 -3.78 -4.88 10.53
N LEU A 3 -3.47 -3.59 10.50
CA LEU A 3 -4.38 -2.49 10.15
C LEU A 3 -3.77 -1.70 8.99
N SER A 4 -4.58 -1.33 8.00
CA SER A 4 -4.15 -0.40 6.95
C SER A 4 -5.28 0.50 6.48
N ILE A 5 -4.90 1.71 6.07
CA ILE A 5 -5.79 2.72 5.51
C ILE A 5 -5.12 3.27 4.24
N ALA A 6 -5.89 3.40 3.17
CA ALA A 6 -5.54 4.21 2.01
C ALA A 6 -6.51 5.39 1.93
N ALA A 7 -6.01 6.55 1.55
CA ALA A 7 -6.78 7.76 1.42
C ALA A 7 -6.39 8.50 0.14
N TRP A 8 -7.35 9.26 -0.38
CA TRP A 8 -7.18 10.17 -1.50
C TRP A 8 -7.72 11.53 -1.07
N ASP A 9 -6.96 12.59 -1.32
CA ASP A 9 -7.41 13.97 -1.16
C ASP A 9 -7.90 14.49 -2.50
N GLU A 10 -9.21 14.76 -2.59
CA GLU A 10 -9.85 15.25 -3.80
C GLU A 10 -9.38 16.65 -4.22
N ASN A 11 -8.90 17.47 -3.28
CA ASN A 11 -8.49 18.85 -3.57
C ASN A 11 -7.12 18.92 -4.23
N THR A 12 -6.20 18.04 -3.82
CA THR A 12 -4.81 18.04 -4.30
C THR A 12 -4.50 16.89 -5.24
N GLY A 13 -5.38 15.88 -5.32
CA GLY A 13 -5.14 14.64 -6.04
C GLY A 13 -4.13 13.71 -5.36
N GLN A 14 -3.68 14.02 -4.14
CA GLN A 14 -2.67 13.22 -3.43
C GLN A 14 -3.23 11.90 -2.93
N LEU A 15 -2.38 10.88 -2.95
CA LEU A 15 -2.66 9.56 -2.40
C LEU A 15 -1.79 9.33 -1.17
N GLY A 16 -2.40 8.87 -0.08
CA GLY A 16 -1.73 8.62 1.20
C GLY A 16 -2.12 7.28 1.80
N THR A 17 -1.29 6.75 2.69
CA THR A 17 -1.55 5.47 3.35
C THR A 17 -0.81 5.34 4.67
N ILE A 18 -1.41 4.57 5.58
CA ILE A 18 -0.76 4.09 6.80
C ILE A 18 -0.96 2.59 6.95
N VAL A 19 0.03 1.91 7.49
CA VAL A 19 -0.04 0.48 7.79
C VAL A 19 0.67 0.18 9.10
N SER A 20 0.05 -0.65 9.93
CA SER A 20 0.60 -1.14 11.19
C SER A 20 0.42 -2.65 11.28
N SER A 21 1.46 -3.36 11.73
CA SER A 21 1.43 -4.79 11.94
C SER A 21 2.30 -5.18 13.13
N SER A 22 1.98 -6.32 13.74
CA SER A 22 2.84 -6.98 14.73
C SER A 22 4.04 -7.72 14.10
N SER A 23 4.20 -7.68 12.77
CA SER A 23 5.26 -8.35 12.02
C SER A 23 6.22 -7.34 11.39
N ILE A 24 7.49 -7.73 11.21
CA ILE A 24 8.53 -6.85 10.65
C ILE A 24 8.31 -6.55 9.17
N SER A 25 8.89 -5.43 8.73
CA SER A 25 8.94 -5.01 7.32
C SER A 25 7.56 -4.86 6.68
N VAL A 26 6.59 -4.38 7.47
CA VAL A 26 5.19 -4.28 7.03
C VAL A 26 5.01 -3.38 5.81
N ALA A 27 5.74 -2.27 5.73
CA ALA A 27 5.67 -1.35 4.60
C ALA A 27 6.05 -2.05 3.28
N SER A 28 7.20 -2.73 3.21
CA SER A 28 7.64 -3.38 1.98
C SER A 28 6.77 -4.57 1.55
N ARG A 29 6.07 -5.20 2.49
CA ARG A 29 5.23 -6.39 2.26
C ARG A 29 3.79 -6.07 1.89
N CYS A 30 3.26 -4.97 2.41
CA CYS A 30 1.83 -4.67 2.32
C CYS A 30 1.55 -3.47 1.43
N LEU A 31 2.45 -2.46 1.40
CA LEU A 31 2.23 -1.24 0.66
C LEU A 31 2.74 -1.37 -0.78
N HIS A 32 1.81 -1.24 -1.72
CA HIS A 32 2.07 -1.11 -3.15
C HIS A 32 1.44 0.19 -3.62
N TRP A 33 2.21 1.05 -4.28
CA TRP A 33 1.69 2.32 -4.78
C TRP A 33 2.30 2.66 -6.12
N ARG A 34 1.53 3.40 -6.92
CA ARG A 34 1.98 3.95 -8.19
C ARG A 34 1.48 5.38 -8.32
N ALA A 35 2.42 6.32 -8.45
CA ALA A 35 2.13 7.75 -8.54
C ALA A 35 1.10 8.03 -9.64
N GLY A 36 0.05 8.80 -9.32
CA GLY A 36 -1.01 9.15 -10.26
C GLY A 36 -1.95 8.00 -10.66
N ILE A 37 -1.80 6.80 -10.10
CA ILE A 37 -2.66 5.64 -10.41
C ILE A 37 -3.41 5.16 -9.18
N GLY A 38 -2.72 4.85 -8.08
CA GLY A 38 -3.40 4.31 -6.90
C GLY A 38 -2.50 3.67 -5.85
N ILE A 39 -3.13 3.24 -4.76
CA ILE A 39 -2.53 2.50 -3.65
C ILE A 39 -3.28 1.17 -3.49
N ALA A 40 -2.54 0.09 -3.29
CA ALA A 40 -3.07 -1.23 -2.93
C ALA A 40 -2.36 -1.76 -1.68
N LEU A 41 -3.15 -2.33 -0.77
CA LEU A 41 -2.70 -2.83 0.53
C LEU A 41 -3.00 -4.34 0.64
N SER A 42 -2.05 -5.21 0.31
CA SER A 42 -2.27 -6.66 0.41
C SER A 42 -1.85 -7.18 1.78
N GLN A 43 -2.73 -7.87 2.50
CA GLN A 43 -2.48 -8.38 3.85
C GLN A 43 -2.88 -9.85 4.01
N ASN A 44 -2.34 -10.50 5.04
CA ASN A 44 -2.46 -11.92 5.41
C ASN A 44 -1.63 -12.88 4.52
N ILE A 45 -1.74 -12.81 3.20
CA ILE A 45 -0.77 -13.35 2.24
C ILE A 45 -0.38 -12.21 1.31
N THR A 46 0.89 -11.79 1.35
CA THR A 46 1.39 -10.78 0.42
C THR A 46 1.29 -11.34 -0.99
N ASP A 47 0.57 -10.66 -1.89
CA ASP A 47 0.61 -10.99 -3.31
C ASP A 47 1.87 -10.35 -3.93
N PRO A 48 2.90 -11.13 -4.29
CA PRO A 48 4.12 -10.59 -4.88
C PRO A 48 3.89 -9.95 -6.27
N ARG A 49 2.78 -10.28 -6.95
CA ARG A 49 2.46 -9.76 -8.28
C ARG A 49 2.08 -8.28 -8.27
N LEU A 50 1.56 -7.77 -7.15
CA LEU A 50 1.24 -6.35 -6.99
C LEU A 50 2.48 -5.46 -7.09
N ARG A 51 3.64 -5.98 -6.70
CA ARG A 51 4.92 -5.28 -6.80
C ARG A 51 5.53 -5.38 -8.20
N ALA A 52 5.38 -6.52 -8.87
CA ALA A 52 5.90 -6.70 -10.24
C ALA A 52 5.26 -5.74 -11.25
N ASN A 53 4.02 -5.32 -11.02
CA ASN A 53 3.26 -4.43 -11.90
C ASN A 53 3.33 -2.95 -11.49
N SER A 54 4.01 -2.58 -10.40
CA SER A 54 4.06 -1.19 -9.93
C SER A 54 5.07 -0.31 -10.69
N GLY A 55 5.95 -0.91 -11.50
CA GLY A 55 6.93 -0.17 -12.33
C GLY A 55 7.96 0.61 -11.53
N LEU A 56 8.27 0.14 -10.31
CA LEU A 56 9.37 0.62 -9.44
C LEU A 56 10.57 -0.31 -9.53
#